data_AF-A0A519LN23-F1
#
_entry.id   AF-A0A519LN23-F1
#
_cell.length_a   1.000
_cell.length_b   1.000
_cell.length_c   1.000
_cell.angle_alpha   90.00
_cell.angle_beta   90.00
_cell.angle_gamma   90.00
#
_symmetry.space_group_name_H-M   'P 1'
#
loop_
_entity.id
_entity.type
_entity.pdbx_description
1 polymer ?
#
loop_
_entity_poly.entity_id
_entity_poly.type
_entity_poly.pdbx_seq_one_letter_code
_entity_poly.pdbx_strand_id
1 'polypeptide(L)'
;MKPQILSILLTIVLAVTTGCSTEQDKAKMFNDQLNKSKLTQPYKEVLSSARHNLQQWIADGVEEVQILKECKWKVDDAIFFNSKQDRCYLLLLMQDNAPDAEVDYVYLIYGAVENHEWKIYFSSLPNYVYMRERLKLSKNSPVPMDILSKLSREELLKGYYKNGKIDDSFVNKAYTDDLKKRHLKFLNEN
;
A
#
# COMPACT_ATOMS: atom_id res chain seq x y z
N MET A 1 16.71 -5.48 73.97
CA MET A 1 16.68 -6.63 73.04
C MET A 1 16.02 -6.19 71.74
N LYS A 2 16.59 -6.59 70.61
CA LYS A 2 16.39 -6.02 69.26
C LYS A 2 15.00 -6.30 68.66
N PRO A 3 14.49 -5.42 67.77
CA PRO A 3 13.28 -5.66 67.00
C PRO A 3 13.58 -6.52 65.77
N GLN A 4 12.63 -7.36 65.34
CA GLN A 4 12.67 -8.01 64.03
C GLN A 4 11.45 -7.55 63.23
N ILE A 5 11.67 -6.59 62.35
CA ILE A 5 10.71 -6.15 61.33
C ILE A 5 10.93 -7.06 60.12
N LEU A 6 9.98 -7.96 59.90
CA LEU A 6 9.96 -8.89 58.78
C LEU A 6 9.60 -8.09 57.50
N SER A 7 10.60 -7.82 56.66
CA SER A 7 10.40 -7.18 55.35
C SER A 7 9.83 -8.19 54.36
N ILE A 8 8.56 -8.03 54.00
CA ILE A 8 7.92 -8.72 52.87
C ILE A 8 8.21 -7.88 51.62
N LEU A 9 9.23 -8.26 50.85
CA LEU A 9 9.54 -7.66 49.56
C LEU A 9 8.62 -8.30 48.50
N LEU A 10 7.49 -7.66 48.21
CA LEU A 10 6.56 -8.08 47.17
C LEU A 10 7.10 -7.60 45.81
N THR A 11 7.88 -8.44 45.14
CA THR A 11 8.36 -8.18 43.78
C THR A 11 7.20 -8.37 42.79
N ILE A 12 6.49 -7.29 42.46
CA ILE A 12 5.52 -7.27 41.37
C ILE A 12 6.30 -7.29 40.06
N VAL A 13 6.44 -8.48 39.47
CA VAL A 13 6.91 -8.66 38.09
C VAL A 13 5.80 -8.17 37.16
N LEU A 14 5.87 -6.90 36.73
CA LEU A 14 5.06 -6.39 35.63
C LEU A 14 5.53 -7.06 34.34
N ALA A 15 4.86 -8.14 33.96
CA ALA A 15 4.92 -8.69 32.62
C ALA A 15 4.26 -7.67 31.67
N VAL A 16 5.07 -6.77 31.09
CA VAL A 16 4.64 -5.94 29.97
C VAL A 16 4.57 -6.86 28.76
N THR A 17 3.44 -7.53 28.57
CA THR A 17 3.14 -8.23 27.33
C THR A 17 2.89 -7.18 26.26
N THR A 18 3.97 -6.72 25.62
CA THR A 18 3.86 -6.04 24.34
C THR A 18 3.27 -7.05 23.36
N GLY A 19 1.95 -7.04 23.23
CA GLY A 19 1.21 -7.90 22.32
C GLY A 19 1.70 -7.65 20.90
N CYS A 20 2.51 -8.57 20.38
CA CYS A 20 2.84 -8.60 18.97
C CYS A 20 1.54 -8.99 18.24
N SER A 21 0.91 -8.03 17.54
CA SER A 21 -0.27 -8.35 16.75
C SER A 21 0.14 -9.27 15.60
N THR A 22 -0.58 -10.39 15.44
CA THR A 22 -0.28 -11.35 14.37
C THR A 22 -0.62 -10.73 13.00
N GLU A 23 -0.09 -11.29 11.91
CA GLU A 23 -0.42 -10.82 10.55
C GLU A 23 -1.93 -10.90 10.26
N GLN A 24 -2.60 -11.93 10.75
CA GLN A 24 -4.04 -12.08 10.65
C GLN A 24 -4.79 -10.95 11.37
N ASP A 25 -4.30 -10.53 12.54
CA ASP A 25 -4.87 -9.39 13.27
C ASP A 25 -4.72 -8.10 12.47
N LYS A 26 -3.54 -7.86 11.88
CA LYS A 26 -3.30 -6.68 11.03
C LYS A 26 -4.20 -6.66 9.80
N ALA A 27 -4.39 -7.80 9.14
CA ALA A 27 -5.28 -7.91 7.98
C ALA A 27 -6.74 -7.62 8.35
N LYS A 28 -7.21 -8.13 9.49
CA LYS A 28 -8.56 -7.86 10.00
C LYS A 28 -8.73 -6.38 10.34
N MET A 29 -7.80 -5.80 11.11
CA MET A 29 -7.82 -4.37 11.45
C MET A 29 -7.87 -3.49 10.20
N PHE A 30 -7.07 -3.84 9.19
CA PHE A 30 -7.07 -3.13 7.92
C PHE A 30 -8.40 -3.23 7.19
N ASN A 31 -9.00 -4.42 7.12
CA ASN A 31 -10.32 -4.59 6.48
C ASN A 31 -11.40 -3.76 7.18
N ASP A 32 -11.42 -3.75 8.52
CA ASP A 32 -12.37 -2.96 9.30
C ASP A 32 -12.17 -1.45 9.06
N GLN A 33 -10.91 -1.00 9.01
CA GLN A 33 -10.57 0.38 8.68
C GLN A 33 -10.98 0.72 7.24
N LEU A 34 -10.65 -0.13 6.28
CA LEU A 34 -10.93 0.05 4.87
C LEU A 34 -12.43 0.19 4.60
N ASN A 35 -13.24 -0.67 5.23
CA ASN A 35 -14.70 -0.61 5.11
C ASN A 35 -15.26 0.72 5.63
N LYS A 36 -14.69 1.29 6.68
CA LYS A 36 -15.05 2.63 7.16
C LYS A 36 -14.56 3.72 6.21
N SER A 37 -13.31 3.62 5.74
CA SER A 37 -12.71 4.58 4.80
C SER A 37 -13.47 4.65 3.48
N LYS A 38 -14.02 3.54 2.97
CA LYS A 38 -14.85 3.52 1.75
C LYS A 38 -16.02 4.50 1.75
N LEU A 39 -16.49 4.90 2.93
CA LEU A 39 -17.59 5.84 3.11
C LEU A 39 -17.12 7.30 3.17
N THR A 40 -15.82 7.56 3.33
CA THR A 40 -15.27 8.91 3.50
C THR A 40 -15.05 9.60 2.16
N GLN A 41 -15.07 10.93 2.19
CA GLN A 41 -14.78 11.75 1.01
C GLN A 41 -13.33 11.59 0.51
N PRO A 42 -12.29 11.62 1.38
CA PRO A 42 -10.91 11.39 0.94
C PRO A 42 -10.70 10.10 0.15
N TYR A 43 -11.37 9.00 0.55
CA TYR A 43 -11.31 7.73 -0.18
C TYR A 43 -11.84 7.85 -1.61
N LYS A 44 -13.02 8.48 -1.77
CA LYS A 44 -13.66 8.64 -3.09
C LYS A 44 -12.82 9.54 -3.99
N GLU A 45 -12.32 10.64 -3.45
CA GLU A 45 -11.52 11.62 -4.19
C GLU A 45 -10.19 11.04 -4.66
N VAL A 46 -9.44 10.37 -3.80
CA VAL A 46 -8.13 9.84 -4.19
C VAL A 46 -8.28 8.71 -5.21
N LEU A 47 -9.28 7.84 -5.06
CA LEU A 47 -9.55 6.76 -6.01
C LEU A 47 -10.00 7.30 -7.37
N SER A 48 -10.84 8.33 -7.38
CA SER A 48 -11.25 9.03 -8.60
C SER A 48 -10.06 9.71 -9.26
N SER A 49 -9.23 10.43 -8.49
CA SER A 49 -8.05 11.15 -8.99
C SER A 49 -7.03 10.18 -9.57
N ALA A 50 -6.76 9.05 -8.92
CA ALA A 50 -5.84 8.02 -9.41
C ALA A 50 -6.32 7.43 -10.75
N ARG A 51 -7.61 7.09 -10.86
CA ARG A 51 -8.19 6.56 -12.10
C ARG A 51 -8.16 7.59 -13.22
N HIS A 52 -8.55 8.82 -12.91
CA HIS A 52 -8.55 9.92 -13.88
C HIS A 52 -7.14 10.20 -14.40
N ASN A 53 -6.15 10.35 -13.51
CA ASN A 53 -4.77 10.62 -13.90
C ASN A 53 -4.19 9.48 -14.75
N LEU A 54 -4.41 8.21 -14.38
CA LEU A 54 -3.97 7.08 -15.18
C LEU A 54 -4.59 7.09 -16.59
N GLN A 55 -5.89 7.33 -16.69
CA GLN A 55 -6.58 7.42 -17.98
C GLN A 55 -6.08 8.60 -18.81
N GLN A 56 -5.84 9.74 -18.17
CA GLN A 56 -5.32 10.93 -18.82
C GLN A 56 -3.89 10.67 -19.34
N TRP A 57 -2.98 10.13 -18.53
CA TRP A 57 -1.61 9.84 -18.98
C TRP A 57 -1.58 8.81 -20.14
N ILE A 58 -2.48 7.83 -20.12
CA ILE A 58 -2.65 6.88 -21.24
C ILE A 58 -3.10 7.63 -22.52
N ALA A 59 -4.03 8.57 -22.40
CA ALA A 59 -4.55 9.37 -23.51
C ALA A 59 -3.53 10.37 -24.05
N ASP A 60 -2.77 11.00 -23.16
CA ASP A 60 -1.71 11.97 -23.47
C ASP A 60 -0.46 11.31 -24.07
N GLY A 61 -0.39 9.97 -24.06
CA GLY A 61 0.69 9.23 -24.70
C GLY A 61 1.95 9.06 -23.85
N VAL A 62 1.88 9.30 -22.53
CA VAL A 62 3.02 9.17 -21.62
C VAL A 62 3.58 7.74 -21.69
N GLU A 63 4.86 7.59 -22.02
CA GLU A 63 5.49 6.33 -22.45
C GLU A 63 5.30 5.20 -21.43
N GLU A 64 5.69 5.44 -20.18
CA GLU A 64 5.71 4.41 -19.12
C GLU A 64 4.33 3.84 -18.77
N VAL A 65 3.23 4.53 -19.08
CA VAL A 65 1.87 4.02 -18.86
C VAL A 65 1.23 3.43 -20.10
N GLN A 66 1.87 3.49 -21.28
CA GLN A 66 1.29 2.94 -22.50
C GLN A 66 1.10 1.42 -22.42
N ILE A 67 1.95 0.72 -21.66
CA ILE A 67 1.81 -0.72 -21.40
C ILE A 67 0.44 -1.10 -20.82
N LEU A 68 -0.22 -0.17 -20.12
CA LEU A 68 -1.56 -0.38 -19.57
C LEU A 68 -2.64 -0.56 -20.66
N LYS A 69 -2.37 -0.19 -21.92
CA LYS A 69 -3.27 -0.46 -23.05
C LYS A 69 -3.28 -1.95 -23.44
N GLU A 70 -2.18 -2.65 -23.16
CA GLU A 70 -1.98 -4.05 -23.52
C GLU A 70 -2.23 -4.99 -22.34
N CYS A 71 -2.17 -4.46 -21.12
CA CYS A 71 -2.44 -5.21 -19.89
C CYS A 71 -3.91 -5.10 -19.45
N LYS A 72 -4.37 -6.11 -18.70
CA LYS A 72 -5.57 -5.96 -17.87
C LYS A 72 -5.15 -5.33 -16.54
N TRP A 73 -5.75 -4.21 -16.16
CA TRP A 73 -5.37 -3.51 -14.93
C TRP A 73 -6.56 -2.98 -14.14
N LYS A 74 -6.34 -2.71 -12.85
CA LYS A 74 -7.26 -1.95 -11.99
C LYS A 74 -6.52 -1.24 -10.87
N VAL A 75 -7.00 -0.07 -10.47
CA VAL A 75 -6.65 0.48 -9.15
C VAL A 75 -7.41 -0.32 -8.10
N ASP A 76 -6.68 -0.95 -7.19
CA ASP A 76 -7.23 -1.75 -6.09
C ASP A 76 -8.09 -0.88 -5.16
N ASP A 77 -9.02 -1.52 -4.45
CA ASP A 77 -9.87 -0.81 -3.50
C ASP A 77 -9.18 -0.60 -2.14
N ALA A 78 -8.08 -1.29 -1.85
CA ALA A 78 -7.28 -1.07 -0.66
C ALA A 78 -6.45 0.21 -0.76
N ILE A 79 -6.77 1.18 0.11
CA ILE A 79 -6.02 2.44 0.25
C ILE A 79 -5.40 2.51 1.64
N PHE A 80 -4.09 2.75 1.68
CA PHE A 80 -3.29 2.78 2.90
C PHE A 80 -3.05 4.23 3.33
N PHE A 81 -4.06 4.85 3.93
CA PHE A 81 -3.98 6.22 4.42
C PHE A 81 -3.08 6.36 5.64
N ASN A 82 -2.42 7.51 5.78
CA ASN A 82 -1.98 7.94 7.10
C ASN A 82 -3.20 8.32 7.97
N SER A 83 -2.98 8.54 9.26
CA SER A 83 -4.07 8.84 10.21
C SER A 83 -4.84 10.11 9.86
N LYS A 84 -4.22 11.07 9.17
CA LYS A 84 -4.85 12.32 8.71
C LYS A 84 -5.66 12.19 7.42
N GLN A 85 -5.51 11.07 6.71
CA GLN A 85 -6.08 10.86 5.36
C GLN A 85 -5.69 11.94 4.35
N ASP A 86 -4.51 12.56 4.51
CA ASP A 86 -3.95 13.53 3.56
C ASP A 86 -2.84 12.92 2.70
N ARG A 87 -2.45 11.67 2.99
CA ARG A 87 -1.45 10.90 2.25
C ARG A 87 -1.81 9.42 2.24
N CYS A 88 -1.46 8.70 1.17
CA CYS A 88 -1.71 7.27 1.10
C CYS A 88 -0.81 6.54 0.09
N TYR A 89 -0.74 5.22 0.25
CA TYR A 89 -0.40 4.34 -0.87
C TYR A 89 -1.68 3.78 -1.52
N LEU A 90 -1.63 3.64 -2.84
CA LEU A 90 -2.58 2.85 -3.63
C LEU A 90 -1.84 1.75 -4.38
N LEU A 91 -2.58 0.71 -4.78
CA LEU A 91 -2.07 -0.38 -5.59
C LEU A 91 -2.71 -0.33 -6.97
N LEU A 92 -1.88 -0.33 -8.02
CA LEU A 92 -2.32 -0.60 -9.39
C LEU A 92 -1.95 -2.03 -9.73
N LEU A 93 -2.96 -2.89 -9.82
CA LEU A 93 -2.78 -4.29 -10.19
C LEU A 93 -2.75 -4.41 -11.71
N MET A 94 -1.78 -5.14 -12.23
CA MET A 94 -1.57 -5.30 -13.66
C MET A 94 -1.29 -6.76 -14.01
N GLN A 95 -2.12 -7.31 -14.89
CA GLN A 95 -1.95 -8.61 -15.50
C GLN A 95 -1.43 -8.42 -16.93
N ASP A 96 -0.27 -9.00 -17.22
CA ASP A 96 0.28 -9.00 -18.57
C ASP A 96 -0.50 -9.98 -19.45
N ASN A 97 -0.98 -9.54 -20.61
CA ASN A 97 -1.76 -10.39 -21.50
C ASN A 97 -0.90 -11.10 -22.55
N ALA A 98 0.42 -10.87 -22.59
CA ALA A 98 1.30 -11.56 -23.52
C ALA A 98 1.23 -13.09 -23.31
N PRO A 99 1.13 -13.90 -24.38
CA PRO A 99 0.99 -15.36 -24.26
C PRO A 99 2.16 -16.06 -23.54
N ASP A 100 3.33 -15.44 -23.56
CA ASP A 100 4.58 -15.88 -22.95
C ASP A 100 4.96 -15.08 -21.70
N ALA A 101 4.07 -14.21 -21.18
CA ALA A 101 4.33 -13.48 -19.95
C ALA A 101 4.52 -14.44 -18.76
N GLU A 102 5.66 -14.29 -18.08
CA GLU A 102 6.04 -15.11 -16.91
C GLU A 102 5.73 -14.41 -15.58
N VAL A 103 5.43 -13.11 -15.62
CA VAL A 103 5.23 -12.27 -14.44
C VAL A 103 4.01 -11.36 -14.57
N ASP A 104 3.43 -11.02 -13.43
CA ASP A 104 2.42 -9.97 -13.28
C ASP A 104 2.91 -8.93 -12.26
N TYR A 105 2.36 -7.72 -12.30
CA TYR A 105 2.91 -6.59 -11.57
C TYR A 105 1.88 -5.92 -10.67
N VAL A 106 2.37 -5.35 -9.57
CA VAL A 106 1.61 -4.37 -8.79
C VAL A 106 2.45 -3.13 -8.60
N TYR A 107 2.02 -2.03 -9.21
CA TYR A 107 2.65 -0.73 -9.05
C TYR A 107 2.17 -0.08 -7.76
N LEU A 108 3.13 0.39 -6.96
CA LEU A 108 2.83 1.19 -5.78
C LEU A 108 2.69 2.65 -6.19
N ILE A 109 1.48 3.19 -6.05
CA ILE A 109 1.15 4.58 -6.34
C ILE A 109 1.12 5.35 -5.03
N TYR A 110 1.60 6.60 -5.03
CA TYR A 110 1.48 7.48 -3.88
C TYR A 110 0.45 8.59 -4.13
N GLY A 111 -0.39 8.86 -3.14
CA GLY A 111 -1.31 10.00 -3.15
C GLY A 111 -0.92 10.98 -2.05
N ALA A 112 -0.96 12.28 -2.35
CA ALA A 112 -0.81 13.34 -1.35
C ALA A 112 -1.77 14.50 -1.65
N VAL A 113 -2.34 15.10 -0.61
CA VAL A 113 -3.09 16.35 -0.73
C VAL A 113 -2.11 17.51 -0.83
N GLU A 114 -2.18 18.26 -1.92
CA GLU A 114 -1.41 19.48 -2.16
C GLU A 114 -2.33 20.56 -2.69
N ASN A 115 -2.27 21.75 -2.10
CA ASN A 115 -3.15 22.86 -2.46
C ASN A 115 -4.64 22.47 -2.46
N HIS A 116 -5.06 21.63 -1.50
CA HIS A 116 -6.43 21.09 -1.36
C HIS A 116 -6.87 20.10 -2.47
N GLU A 117 -5.93 19.58 -3.27
CA GLU A 117 -6.21 18.59 -4.30
C GLU A 117 -5.35 17.34 -4.12
N TRP A 118 -5.87 16.18 -4.52
CA TRP A 118 -5.07 14.95 -4.57
C TRP A 118 -4.10 14.99 -5.76
N LYS A 119 -2.80 14.98 -5.47
CA LYS A 119 -1.74 14.70 -6.43
C LYS A 119 -1.37 13.22 -6.38
N ILE A 120 -1.32 12.60 -7.56
CA ILE A 120 -1.04 11.17 -7.73
C ILE A 120 0.34 11.02 -8.34
N TYR A 121 1.19 10.27 -7.66
CA TYR A 121 2.57 10.02 -8.04
C TYR A 121 2.70 8.58 -8.54
N PHE A 122 3.06 8.45 -9.82
CA PHE A 122 3.30 7.18 -10.51
C PHE A 122 4.77 6.99 -10.88
N SER A 123 5.20 5.74 -11.06
CA SER A 123 6.58 5.32 -11.35
C SER A 123 7.66 5.92 -10.43
N SER A 124 7.27 6.24 -9.19
CA SER A 124 8.16 6.92 -8.22
C SER A 124 8.57 6.02 -7.06
N LEU A 125 7.94 4.85 -6.93
CA LEU A 125 8.15 3.85 -5.88
C LEU A 125 8.44 2.47 -6.49
N PRO A 126 9.07 1.55 -5.73
CA PRO A 126 9.30 0.18 -6.21
C PRO A 126 7.99 -0.57 -6.47
N ASN A 127 7.98 -1.36 -7.54
CA ASN A 127 6.86 -2.23 -7.90
C ASN A 127 7.03 -3.62 -7.28
N TYR A 128 5.92 -4.31 -7.04
CA TYR A 128 5.92 -5.74 -6.75
C TYR A 128 5.82 -6.54 -8.05
N VAL A 129 6.60 -7.62 -8.14
CA VAL A 129 6.65 -8.52 -9.29
C VAL A 129 6.30 -9.92 -8.81
N TYR A 130 5.29 -10.52 -9.44
CA TYR A 130 4.77 -11.84 -9.09
C TYR A 130 5.04 -12.82 -10.22
N MET A 131 5.93 -13.78 -9.97
CA MET A 131 6.21 -14.89 -10.90
C MET A 131 5.03 -15.88 -10.91
N ARG A 132 4.42 -16.10 -12.08
CA ARG A 132 3.25 -16.99 -12.25
C ARG A 132 3.54 -18.42 -11.80
N GLU A 133 4.73 -18.93 -12.15
CA GLU A 133 5.19 -20.28 -11.80
C GLU A 133 5.23 -20.51 -10.28
N ARG A 134 5.71 -19.52 -9.51
CA ARG A 134 5.85 -19.65 -8.04
C ARG A 134 4.51 -19.76 -7.32
N LEU A 135 3.43 -19.30 -7.94
CA LEU A 135 2.07 -19.37 -7.40
C LEU A 135 1.34 -20.66 -7.81
N LYS A 136 2.06 -21.63 -8.40
CA LYS A 136 1.52 -22.92 -8.86
C LYS A 136 0.34 -22.77 -9.83
N LEU A 137 0.28 -21.64 -10.53
CA LEU A 137 -0.62 -21.46 -11.66
C LEU A 137 0.01 -22.14 -12.88
N SER A 138 -0.80 -22.46 -13.89
CA SER A 138 -0.20 -22.89 -15.17
C SER A 138 0.75 -21.80 -15.66
N LYS A 139 1.88 -22.17 -16.29
CA LYS A 139 3.00 -21.27 -16.60
C LYS A 139 2.56 -19.94 -17.25
N ASN A 140 1.48 -19.97 -18.04
CA ASN A 140 0.99 -18.83 -18.82
C ASN A 140 -0.38 -18.33 -18.35
N SER A 141 -0.85 -18.73 -17.17
CA SER A 141 -2.09 -18.19 -16.59
C SER A 141 -1.78 -16.94 -15.76
N PRO A 142 -2.40 -15.78 -16.06
CA PRO A 142 -2.24 -14.58 -15.25
C PRO A 142 -2.61 -14.84 -13.78
N VAL A 143 -1.84 -14.25 -12.85
CA VAL A 143 -2.14 -14.28 -11.42
C VAL A 143 -3.47 -13.58 -11.19
N PRO A 144 -4.49 -14.23 -10.60
CA PRO A 144 -5.77 -13.60 -10.35
C PRO A 144 -5.64 -12.28 -9.58
N MET A 145 -6.43 -11.29 -9.97
CA MET A 145 -6.35 -9.93 -9.41
C MET A 145 -6.56 -9.87 -7.89
N ASP A 146 -7.40 -10.75 -7.34
CA ASP A 146 -7.61 -10.89 -5.90
C ASP A 146 -6.38 -11.44 -5.18
N ILE A 147 -5.62 -12.33 -5.83
CA ILE A 147 -4.33 -12.83 -5.31
C ILE A 147 -3.26 -11.74 -5.36
N LEU A 148 -3.16 -10.99 -6.47
CA LEU A 148 -2.27 -9.82 -6.57
C LEU A 148 -2.57 -8.79 -5.47
N SER A 149 -3.85 -8.47 -5.27
CA SER A 149 -4.33 -7.58 -4.21
C SER A 149 -3.91 -8.12 -2.84
N LYS A 150 -4.25 -9.37 -2.53
CA LYS A 150 -3.97 -9.99 -1.23
C LYS A 150 -2.47 -9.95 -0.89
N LEU A 151 -1.62 -10.46 -1.77
CA LEU A 151 -0.17 -10.53 -1.51
C LEU A 151 0.45 -9.14 -1.36
N SER A 152 0.05 -8.18 -2.20
CA SER A 152 0.57 -6.81 -2.12
C SER A 152 0.15 -6.10 -0.83
N ARG A 153 -1.08 -6.35 -0.38
CA ARG A 153 -1.60 -5.84 0.88
C ARG A 153 -0.85 -6.44 2.06
N GLU A 154 -0.58 -7.74 2.05
CA GLU A 154 0.23 -8.41 3.08
C GLU A 154 1.63 -7.77 3.19
N GLU A 155 2.29 -7.48 2.06
CA GLU A 155 3.59 -6.77 2.05
C GLU A 155 3.51 -5.37 2.68
N LEU A 156 2.51 -4.55 2.31
CA LEU A 156 2.35 -3.22 2.91
C LEU A 156 2.02 -3.29 4.41
N LEU A 157 1.22 -4.27 4.84
CA LEU A 157 0.83 -4.44 6.23
C LEU A 157 2.00 -4.77 7.17
N LYS A 158 3.14 -5.25 6.64
CA LYS A 158 4.36 -5.45 7.42
C LYS A 158 4.83 -4.16 8.09
N GLY A 159 4.73 -3.02 7.38
CA GLY A 159 5.13 -1.70 7.87
C GLY A 159 4.00 -0.76 8.25
N TYR A 160 2.77 -1.01 7.78
CA TYR A 160 1.66 -0.07 7.95
C TYR A 160 1.14 0.09 9.38
N TYR A 161 1.25 -0.95 10.22
CA TYR A 161 0.84 -0.89 11.62
C TYR A 161 2.03 -1.02 12.57
N LYS A 162 2.08 -0.15 13.57
CA LYS A 162 3.02 -0.20 14.70
C LYS A 162 2.25 -0.05 16.01
N ASN A 163 2.42 -1.01 16.92
CA ASN A 163 1.72 -1.06 18.20
C ASN A 163 0.18 -0.93 18.07
N GLY A 164 -0.40 -1.60 17.07
CA GLY A 164 -1.85 -1.61 16.84
C GLY A 164 -2.43 -0.30 16.30
N LYS A 165 -1.61 0.65 15.86
CA LYS A 165 -2.03 1.92 15.24
C LYS A 165 -1.35 2.11 13.91
N ILE A 166 -1.96 2.91 13.02
CA ILE A 166 -1.34 3.30 11.74
C ILE A 166 0.02 3.91 12.06
N ASP A 167 1.07 3.39 11.43
CA ASP A 167 2.39 3.99 11.47
C ASP A 167 2.43 5.12 10.44
N ASP A 168 2.06 6.33 10.86
CA ASP A 168 2.11 7.50 10.00
C ASP A 168 3.50 7.72 9.39
N SER A 169 4.57 7.33 10.09
CA SER A 169 5.93 7.45 9.55
C SER A 169 6.15 6.57 8.33
N PHE A 170 5.52 5.39 8.28
CA PHE A 170 5.59 4.47 7.15
C PHE A 170 4.95 5.05 5.88
N VAL A 171 3.81 5.75 6.01
CA VAL A 171 3.13 6.39 4.88
C VAL A 171 3.78 7.73 4.53
N ASN A 172 4.14 8.54 5.52
CA ASN A 172 4.62 9.89 5.30
C ASN A 172 6.04 9.94 4.73
N LYS A 173 6.89 8.94 5.04
CA LYS A 173 8.30 8.91 4.59
C LYS A 173 8.47 8.79 3.07
N ALA A 174 7.47 8.31 2.34
CA ALA A 174 7.54 8.22 0.88
C ALA A 174 7.38 9.59 0.20
N TYR A 175 6.82 10.58 0.89
CA TYR A 175 6.64 11.92 0.35
C TYR A 175 7.91 12.74 0.46
N THR A 176 8.76 12.64 -0.56
CA THR A 176 10.07 13.31 -0.63
C THR A 176 10.21 14.13 -1.91
N ASP A 177 11.20 15.02 -1.97
CA ASP A 177 11.53 15.74 -3.21
C ASP A 177 11.95 14.78 -4.33
N ASP A 178 12.57 13.64 -3.98
CA ASP A 178 12.96 12.63 -4.95
C ASP A 178 11.74 11.92 -5.56
N LEU A 179 10.68 11.66 -4.77
CA LEU A 179 9.40 11.18 -5.28
C LEU A 179 8.85 12.15 -6.34
N LYS A 180 8.86 13.45 -6.02
CA LYS A 180 8.37 14.50 -6.93
C LYS A 180 9.21 14.58 -8.20
N LYS A 181 10.54 14.54 -8.09
CA LYS A 181 11.45 14.57 -9.23
C LYS A 181 11.26 13.37 -10.15
N ARG A 182 11.12 12.16 -9.59
CA ARG A 182 10.86 10.94 -10.38
C ARG A 182 9.51 11.02 -11.09
N HIS A 183 8.48 11.53 -10.43
CA HIS A 183 7.19 11.72 -11.06
C HIS A 183 7.23 12.76 -12.18
N LEU A 184 7.93 13.88 -11.98
CA LEU A 184 8.15 14.87 -13.06
C LEU A 184 8.91 14.26 -14.23
N LYS A 185 9.91 13.41 -13.96
CA LYS A 185 10.63 12.69 -14.99
C LYS A 185 9.68 11.78 -15.79
N PHE A 186 8.89 10.96 -15.09
CA PHE A 186 7.83 10.13 -15.68
C PHE A 186 6.89 10.91 -16.62
N LEU A 187 6.49 12.14 -16.24
CA LEU A 187 5.59 12.97 -17.07
C LEU A 187 6.27 13.56 -18.31
N ASN A 188 7.60 13.62 -18.36
CA ASN A 188 8.36 14.33 -19.40
C ASN A 188 9.19 13.41 -20.29
N GLU A 189 9.29 12.11 -19.98
CA GLU A 189 9.86 11.11 -20.88
C GLU A 189 8.84 10.79 -21.97
N ASN A 190 9.08 11.35 -23.17
CA ASN A 190 8.33 11.13 -24.40
C ASN A 190 9.23 10.47 -25.44
#